data_AF-A0AAP6EP59-F1
#
_entry.id   AF-A0AAP6EP59-F1
#
_cell.length_a   1.000
_cell.length_b   1.000
_cell.length_c   1.000
_cell.angle_alpha   90.00
_cell.angle_beta   90.00
_cell.angle_gamma   90.00
#
_symmetry.space_group_name_H-M   'P 1'
#
loop_
_entity.id
_entity.type
_entity.pdbx_description
1 polymer ?
#
loop_
_entity_poly.entity_id
_entity_poly.type
_entity_poly.pdbx_seq_one_letter_code
_entity_poly.pdbx_strand_id
1 'polypeptide(L)' 'MNNLQIIAVGTAFSVILIESLIMNFKLKKALRAKKSKGTMMTQPVAQAGFIDYKTGRRVDINPKTRKEFFVD' A
#
# COMPACT_ATOMS: atom_id res chain seq x y z
N MET A 1 40.52 -5.29 32.50
CA MET A 1 39.21 -5.90 32.17
C MET A 1 38.24 -4.95 31.44
N ASN A 2 38.38 -3.61 31.58
CA ASN A 2 37.43 -2.64 31.04
C ASN A 2 37.46 -2.50 29.49
N ASN A 3 38.65 -2.57 28.88
CA ASN A 3 38.81 -2.32 27.44
C ASN A 3 38.14 -3.40 26.57
N LEU A 4 38.11 -4.66 27.03
CA LEU A 4 37.51 -5.76 26.28
C LEU A 4 35.97 -5.69 26.27
N GLN A 5 35.37 -5.26 27.38
CA GLN A 5 33.91 -5.07 27.47
C GLN A 5 33.44 -3.95 26.56
N ILE A 6 34.18 -2.84 26.47
CA ILE A 6 33.85 -1.71 25.58
C ILE A 6 33.86 -2.15 24.12
N ILE A 7 34.88 -2.92 23.71
CA ILE A 7 34.98 -3.46 22.34
C ILE A 7 33.82 -4.45 22.07
N ALA A 8 33.53 -5.34 23.02
CA ALA A 8 32.44 -6.32 22.87
C ALA A 8 31.07 -5.64 22.74
N VAL A 9 30.78 -4.65 23.59
CA VAL A 9 29.51 -3.89 23.55
C VAL A 9 29.41 -3.08 22.27
N GLY A 10 30.48 -2.41 21.84
CA GLY A 10 30.49 -1.65 20.58
C GLY A 10 30.30 -2.51 19.34
N THR A 11 30.89 -3.71 19.33
CA THR A 11 30.73 -4.68 18.24
C THR A 11 29.30 -5.22 18.19
N ALA A 12 28.75 -5.62 19.35
CA ALA A 12 27.37 -6.10 19.44
C ALA A 12 26.37 -5.04 18.98
N PHE A 13 26.53 -3.79 19.42
CA PHE A 13 25.66 -2.69 19.02
C PHE A 13 25.74 -2.41 17.51
N SER A 14 26.95 -2.47 16.94
CA SER A 14 27.15 -2.26 15.50
C SER A 14 26.47 -3.34 14.65
N VAL A 15 26.56 -4.61 15.05
CA VAL A 15 25.87 -5.72 14.35
C VAL A 15 24.35 -5.53 14.39
N ILE A 16 23.79 -5.20 15.56
CA ILE A 16 22.35 -4.96 15.72
C ILE A 16 21.86 -3.81 14.83
N LEU A 17 22.61 -2.71 14.76
CA LEU A 17 22.28 -1.57 13.91
C LEU A 17 22.30 -1.93 12.42
N ILE A 18 23.32 -2.68 11.98
CA ILE A 18 23.44 -3.11 10.58
C ILE A 18 22.29 -4.02 10.18
N GLU A 19 21.96 -5.03 11.01
CA GLU A 19 20.82 -5.91 10.76
C GLU A 19 19.49 -5.13 10.70
N SER A 20 19.31 -4.20 11.64
CA SER A 20 18.13 -3.33 11.69
C SER A 20 17.99 -2.46 10.43
N LEU A 21 19.10 -1.89 9.94
CA LEU A 21 19.14 -1.10 8.71
C LEU A 21 18.78 -1.95 7.48
N ILE A 22 19.36 -3.13 7.35
CA ILE A 22 19.11 -4.05 6.22
C ILE A 22 17.64 -4.48 6.21
N MET A 23 17.09 -4.87 7.38
CA MET A 23 15.70 -5.29 7.49
C MET A 23 14.74 -4.15 7.18
N ASN A 24 15.02 -2.95 7.67
CA ASN A 24 14.22 -1.76 7.38
C ASN A 24 14.26 -1.40 5.89
N PHE A 25 15.43 -1.50 5.24
CA PHE A 25 15.54 -1.29 3.80
C PHE A 25 14.76 -2.32 2.98
N LYS A 26 14.85 -3.61 3.36
CA LYS A 26 14.07 -4.69 2.72
C LYS A 26 12.56 -4.47 2.91
N LEU A 27 12.12 -4.09 4.10
CA LEU A 27 10.71 -3.80 4.38
C LEU A 27 10.22 -2.59 3.58
N LYS A 28 10.99 -1.50 3.54
CA LYS A 28 10.68 -0.31 2.73
C LYS A 28 10.60 -0.64 1.24
N LYS A 29 11.49 -1.49 0.73
CA LYS A 29 11.45 -1.98 -0.67
C LYS A 29 10.22 -2.85 -0.93
N ALA A 30 9.89 -3.76 -0.01
CA ALA A 30 8.71 -4.62 -0.11
C ALA A 30 7.40 -3.81 -0.04
N LEU A 31 7.33 -2.81 0.84
CA LEU A 31 6.20 -1.88 0.93
C LEU A 31 6.07 -1.01 -0.32
N ARG A 32 7.18 -0.52 -0.89
CA ARG A 32 7.17 0.19 -2.18
C ARG A 32 6.70 -0.71 -3.32
N ALA A 33 7.13 -1.97 -3.35
CA ALA A 33 6.68 -2.96 -4.33
C ALA A 33 5.20 -3.34 -4.16
N LYS A 34 4.70 -3.41 -2.91
CA LYS A 34 3.28 -3.59 -2.62
C LYS A 34 2.47 -2.34 -2.94
N LYS A 35 3.01 -1.14 -2.74
CA LYS A 35 2.37 0.12 -3.16
C LYS A 35 2.31 0.21 -4.69
N SER A 36 3.38 -0.14 -5.41
CA SER A 36 3.38 -0.16 -6.87
C SER A 36 2.46 -1.25 -7.43
N LYS A 37 2.39 -2.43 -6.78
CA LYS A 37 1.39 -3.46 -7.11
C LYS A 37 -0.03 -3.07 -6.69
N GLY A 38 -0.21 -2.31 -5.61
CA GLY A 38 -1.50 -1.76 -5.20
C GLY A 38 -2.00 -0.68 -6.16
N THR A 39 -1.11 0.15 -6.71
CA THR A 39 -1.44 1.06 -7.82
C THR A 39 -1.79 0.31 -9.11
N MET A 40 -1.30 -0.92 -9.29
CA MET A 40 -1.64 -1.78 -10.44
C MET A 40 -2.87 -2.68 -10.21
N MET A 41 -3.21 -2.98 -8.95
CA MET A 41 -4.33 -3.87 -8.57
C MET A 41 -5.58 -3.13 -8.07
N THR A 42 -5.54 -1.80 -8.03
CA THR A 42 -6.71 -0.96 -7.73
C THR A 42 -6.73 0.27 -8.62
N GLN A 43 -6.75 0.07 -9.93
CA GLN A 43 -7.85 0.71 -10.62
C GLN A 43 -9.02 -0.24 -10.37
N PRO A 44 -9.98 0.07 -9.48
CA PRO A 44 -11.29 -0.51 -9.69
C PRO A 44 -11.57 -0.15 -11.14
N VAL A 45 -11.60 -1.15 -12.02
CA VAL A 45 -12.17 -1.02 -13.37
C VAL A 45 -13.34 -0.11 -13.15
N ALA A 46 -13.30 1.10 -13.72
CA ALA A 46 -14.35 2.08 -13.54
C ALA A 46 -15.64 1.36 -13.90
N GLN A 47 -16.34 0.85 -12.88
CA GLN A 47 -17.62 0.18 -13.07
C GLN A 47 -18.52 1.36 -13.35
N ALA A 48 -18.64 1.68 -14.63
CA ALA A 48 -19.65 2.58 -15.13
C ALA A 48 -20.98 2.01 -14.65
N GLY A 49 -21.70 2.80 -13.84
CA GLY A 49 -22.95 2.41 -13.22
C GLY A 49 -22.84 2.09 -11.72
N PHE A 50 -23.40 2.97 -10.90
CA PHE A 50 -23.82 2.66 -9.54
C PHE A 50 -25.01 1.68 -9.60
N ILE A 51 -25.12 0.73 -8.68
CA ILE A 51 -26.30 -0.16 -8.62
C ILE A 51 -27.34 0.50 -7.73
N ASP A 52 -28.53 0.80 -8.27
CA ASP A 52 -29.63 1.30 -7.46
C ASP A 52 -30.13 0.19 -6.54
N TYR A 53 -29.99 0.40 -5.22
CA TYR A 53 -30.33 -0.57 -4.19
C TYR A 53 -31.84 -0.89 -4.15
N LYS A 54 -32.69 -0.01 -4.68
CA LYS A 54 -34.15 -0.21 -4.68
C LYS A 54 -34.63 -1.07 -5.85
N THR A 55 -34.00 -0.94 -7.01
CA THR A 55 -34.44 -1.61 -8.24
C THR A 55 -33.49 -2.72 -8.70
N GLY A 56 -32.29 -2.80 -8.12
CA GLY A 56 -31.22 -3.70 -8.56
C GLY A 56 -30.66 -3.35 -9.94
N ARG A 57 -31.09 -2.24 -10.54
CA ARG A 57 -30.69 -1.82 -11.89
C ARG A 57 -29.40 -1.00 -11.84
N ARG A 58 -28.62 -1.09 -12.92
CA ARG A 58 -27.44 -0.24 -13.10
C ARG A 58 -27.88 1.16 -13.49
N VAL A 59 -27.40 2.14 -12.75
CA VAL A 59 -27.65 3.56 -12.95
C VAL A 59 -26.31 4.24 -13.17
N ASP A 60 -26.12 4.82 -14.36
CA ASP A 60 -24.95 5.63 -14.64
C ASP A 60 -25.31 7.12 -14.53
N ILE A 61 -24.31 7.93 -14.17
CA ILE A 61 -24.49 9.36 -13.97
C ILE A 61 -23.79 10.07 -15.13
N ASN A 62 -24.57 10.79 -15.94
CA ASN A 62 -23.98 11.56 -17.02
C ASN A 62 -23.08 12.67 -16.42
N PRO A 63 -21.77 12.69 -16.70
CA PRO A 63 -20.84 13.61 -16.05
C PRO A 63 -21.06 15.08 -16.44
N LYS A 64 -21.77 15.35 -17.54
CA LYS A 64 -22.08 16.72 -17.99
C LYS A 64 -23.40 17.24 -17.44
N THR A 65 -24.41 16.38 -17.33
CA THR A 65 -25.77 16.80 -16.92
C THR A 65 -26.10 16.42 -15.48
N ARG A 66 -25.26 15.60 -14.84
CA ARG A 66 -25.48 14.96 -13.52
C ARG A 66 -26.83 14.23 -13.41
N LYS A 67 -27.47 13.93 -14.53
CA LYS A 67 -28.72 13.17 -14.54
C LYS A 67 -28.40 11.68 -14.52
N GLU A 68 -29.11 10.97 -13.67
CA GLU A 68 -29.12 9.52 -13.60
C GLU A 68 -29.84 8.96 -14.82
N PHE A 69 -29.24 7.96 -15.46
CA PHE A 69 -29.89 7.18 -16.50
C PHE A 69 -29.69 5.69 -16.23
N PHE A 70 -30.74 4.91 -16.48
CA PHE A 70 -30.70 3.47 -16.33
C PHE A 70 -29.95 2.87 -17.52
N VAL A 71 -28.93 2.06 -17.23
CA VAL A 71 -28.21 1.25 -18.20
C VAL A 71 -28.77 -0.17 -18.06
N ASP A 72 -29.82 -0.48 -18.84
CA ASP A 72 -30.36 -1.85 -18.94
C ASP A 72 -29.37 -2.78 -19.68
#